data_AF-A0AAV5VTL3-F1
#
_entry.id   AF-A0AAV5VTL3-F1
#
_cell.length_a   1.000
_cell.length_b   1.000
_cell.length_c   1.000
_cell.angle_alpha   90.00
_cell.angle_beta   90.00
_cell.angle_gamma   90.00
#
_symmetry.space_group_name_H-M   'P 1'
#
loop_
_entity.id
_entity.type
_entity.pdbx_description
1 polymer ?
#
loop_
_entity_poly.entity_id
_entity_poly.type
_entity_poly.pdbx_seq_one_letter_code
_entity_poly.pdbx_strand_id
1 'polypeptide(L)'
;LSALVIYLMVTKTPKPGQAFTRYLILLQLSIISVDLNFGILYSPIGLYPVPGGLCNGILCTLFGFSGHAGTMLMFFTIPYVGACLIYCVHYKYITILAMINHRPVSATNAFLFRIAVFTIFTIPAILHSQLYRSIDGGPAFVKQNFPTLSYLFEDPKYRAFAYDLTLQPHLTIALVSTTLFVS
;
A
#
# COMPACT_ATOMS: atom_id res chain seq x y z
N LEU A 1 -6.89 -3.92 -18.12
CA LEU A 1 -7.53 -5.18 -17.68
C LEU A 1 -8.61 -4.93 -16.63
N SER A 2 -8.29 -4.29 -15.50
CA SER A 2 -9.22 -4.07 -14.36
C SER A 2 -10.50 -3.28 -14.71
N ALA A 3 -10.43 -2.27 -15.59
CA ALA A 3 -11.60 -1.51 -16.05
C ALA A 3 -12.61 -2.36 -16.85
N LEU A 4 -12.11 -3.28 -17.69
CA LEU A 4 -12.94 -4.24 -18.43
C LEU A 4 -13.65 -5.21 -17.47
N VAL A 5 -12.95 -5.67 -16.42
CA VAL A 5 -13.54 -6.54 -15.40
C VAL A 5 -14.65 -5.81 -14.64
N ILE A 6 -14.43 -4.54 -14.26
CA ILE A 6 -15.47 -3.71 -13.62
C ILE A 6 -16.69 -3.57 -14.56
N TYR A 7 -16.46 -3.26 -15.83
CA TYR A 7 -17.54 -3.15 -16.82
C TYR A 7 -18.37 -4.44 -16.92
N LEU A 8 -17.70 -5.61 -17.03
CA LEU A 8 -18.37 -6.91 -17.10
C LEU A 8 -19.11 -7.23 -15.79
N MET A 9 -18.53 -6.91 -14.64
CA MET A 9 -19.15 -7.11 -13.34
C MET A 9 -20.43 -6.29 -13.16
N VAL A 10 -20.45 -5.03 -13.59
CA VAL A 10 -21.65 -4.18 -13.51
C VAL A 10 -22.72 -4.63 -14.50
N THR A 11 -22.34 -5.00 -15.71
CA THR A 11 -23.30 -5.23 -16.82
C THR A 11 -23.79 -6.67 -16.98
N LYS A 12 -23.02 -7.66 -16.50
CA LYS A 12 -23.31 -9.09 -16.75
C LYS A 12 -23.55 -9.94 -15.49
N THR A 13 -23.46 -9.37 -14.28
CA THR A 13 -23.65 -10.17 -13.06
C THR A 13 -25.14 -10.38 -12.73
N PRO A 14 -25.62 -11.63 -12.61
CA PRO A 14 -26.98 -11.93 -12.17
C PRO A 14 -27.25 -11.47 -10.72
N LYS A 15 -28.51 -11.13 -10.42
CA LYS A 15 -28.96 -10.57 -9.12
C LYS A 15 -28.42 -11.29 -7.86
N PRO A 16 -28.37 -12.64 -7.79
CA PRO A 16 -27.85 -13.36 -6.62
C PRO A 16 -26.35 -13.10 -6.34
N GLY A 17 -25.58 -12.76 -7.38
CA GLY A 17 -24.14 -12.50 -7.27
C GLY A 17 -23.79 -11.05 -6.91
N GLN A 18 -24.75 -10.11 -6.95
CA GLN A 18 -24.47 -8.67 -6.83
C GLN A 18 -23.80 -8.27 -5.51
N ALA A 19 -24.13 -8.96 -4.41
CA ALA A 19 -23.51 -8.68 -3.11
C ALA A 19 -22.02 -9.06 -3.10
N PHE A 20 -21.62 -10.14 -3.79
CA PHE A 20 -20.21 -10.49 -3.98
C PHE A 20 -19.51 -9.54 -4.95
N THR A 21 -20.20 -9.10 -6.01
CA THR A 21 -19.70 -8.15 -6.99
C THR A 21 -19.18 -6.86 -6.35
N ARG A 22 -19.82 -6.37 -5.29
CA ARG A 22 -19.35 -5.17 -4.56
C ARG A 22 -17.93 -5.32 -4.02
N TYR A 23 -17.60 -6.48 -3.44
CA TYR A 23 -16.24 -6.75 -2.94
C TYR A 23 -15.23 -6.89 -4.07
N LEU A 24 -15.62 -7.52 -5.17
CA LEU A 24 -14.75 -7.64 -6.35
C LEU A 24 -14.50 -6.28 -7.02
N ILE A 25 -15.51 -5.40 -7.10
CA ILE A 25 -15.32 -4.03 -7.59
C ILE A 25 -14.37 -3.27 -6.67
N LEU A 26 -14.54 -3.37 -5.34
CA LEU A 26 -13.63 -2.75 -4.39
C LEU A 26 -12.18 -3.23 -4.59
N LEU A 27 -11.98 -4.54 -4.74
CA LEU A 27 -10.68 -5.12 -5.05
C LEU A 27 -10.08 -4.55 -6.35
N GLN A 28 -10.87 -4.47 -7.42
CA GLN A 28 -10.38 -3.95 -8.70
C GLN A 28 -10.06 -2.46 -8.63
N LEU A 29 -10.84 -1.66 -7.90
CA LEU A 29 -10.54 -0.24 -7.67
C LEU A 29 -9.24 -0.08 -6.87
N SER A 30 -9.01 -0.92 -5.86
CA SER A 30 -7.75 -0.92 -5.10
C SER A 30 -6.55 -1.26 -5.98
N ILE A 31 -6.67 -2.28 -6.85
CA ILE A 31 -5.61 -2.64 -7.81
C ILE A 31 -5.33 -1.50 -8.78
N ILE A 32 -6.37 -0.90 -9.37
CA ILE A 32 -6.22 0.27 -10.26
C ILE A 32 -5.51 1.41 -9.51
N SER A 33 -5.85 1.64 -8.25
CA SER A 33 -5.20 2.68 -7.45
C SER A 33 -3.71 2.41 -7.24
N VAL A 34 -3.32 1.15 -6.99
CA VAL A 34 -1.91 0.73 -6.92
C VAL A 34 -1.21 0.93 -8.26
N ASP A 35 -1.82 0.48 -9.36
CA ASP A 35 -1.24 0.59 -10.71
C ASP A 35 -1.05 2.04 -11.14
N LEU A 36 -2.04 2.91 -10.88
CA LEU A 36 -1.93 4.34 -11.16
C LEU A 36 -0.85 4.99 -10.29
N ASN A 37 -0.77 4.61 -9.01
CA ASN A 37 0.24 5.11 -8.12
C ASN A 37 1.65 4.68 -8.55
N PHE A 38 1.87 3.39 -8.75
CA PHE A 38 3.17 2.81 -9.10
C PHE A 38 3.60 3.17 -10.51
N GLY A 39 2.72 3.04 -11.50
CA GLY A 39 3.08 3.18 -12.91
C GLY A 39 3.13 4.61 -13.43
N ILE A 40 2.39 5.54 -12.81
CA ILE A 40 2.21 6.90 -13.36
C ILE A 40 2.57 7.98 -12.33
N LEU A 41 1.99 7.93 -11.14
CA LEU A 41 2.10 9.02 -10.18
C LEU A 41 3.45 9.07 -9.47
N TYR A 42 3.91 7.93 -8.93
CA TYR A 42 5.13 7.83 -8.14
C TYR A 42 6.31 7.30 -8.97
N SER A 43 6.11 6.23 -9.74
CA SER A 43 7.14 5.58 -10.56
C SER A 43 8.51 5.48 -9.85
N PRO A 44 8.57 4.77 -8.71
CA PRO A 44 9.79 4.68 -7.91
C PRO A 44 10.88 3.87 -8.61
N ILE A 45 12.13 4.30 -8.42
CA ILE A 45 13.32 3.50 -8.72
C ILE A 45 14.05 3.28 -7.40
N GLY A 46 13.99 2.07 -6.86
CA GLY A 46 14.70 1.73 -5.61
C GLY A 46 16.21 1.79 -5.80
N LEU A 47 16.91 2.40 -4.86
CA LEU A 47 18.37 2.53 -4.88
C LEU A 47 19.00 1.49 -3.96
N TYR A 48 19.33 0.29 -4.44
CA TYR A 48 20.07 -0.66 -3.60
C TYR A 48 21.55 -0.24 -3.46
N PRO A 49 22.17 -0.29 -2.26
CA PRO A 49 21.64 -0.74 -0.96
C PRO A 49 21.08 0.38 -0.06
N VAL A 50 20.91 1.59 -0.60
CA VAL A 50 20.41 2.75 0.15
C VAL A 50 18.92 2.54 0.52
N PRO A 51 18.50 2.79 1.77
CA PRO A 51 17.10 2.81 2.14
C PRO A 51 16.40 4.05 1.55
N GLY A 52 16.18 4.04 0.23
CA GLY A 52 15.74 5.20 -0.54
C GLY A 52 15.49 4.88 -2.00
N GLY A 53 15.14 5.90 -2.76
CA GLY A 53 14.81 5.77 -4.17
C GLY A 53 14.86 7.08 -4.92
N LEU A 54 14.66 6.98 -6.23
CA LEU A 54 14.37 8.11 -7.11
C LEU A 54 12.86 8.16 -7.37
N CYS A 55 12.33 9.37 -7.51
CA CYS A 55 10.94 9.58 -7.87
C CYS A 55 10.80 10.21 -9.27
N ASN A 56 10.35 9.40 -10.23
CA ASN A 56 10.22 9.81 -11.64
C ASN A 56 8.78 9.97 -12.12
N GLY A 57 7.78 9.77 -11.26
CA GLY A 57 6.37 9.90 -11.64
C GLY A 57 5.89 11.36 -11.68
N ILE A 58 4.62 11.55 -12.07
CA ILE A 58 3.98 12.87 -12.21
C ILE A 58 4.00 13.67 -10.88
N LEU A 59 3.84 13.01 -9.73
CA LEU A 59 3.83 13.70 -8.43
C LEU A 59 5.12 14.45 -8.16
N CYS A 60 6.26 13.84 -8.48
CA CYS A 60 7.56 14.46 -8.24
C CYS A 60 8.00 15.32 -9.42
N THR A 61 7.64 14.93 -10.65
CA THR A 61 8.08 15.65 -11.86
C THR A 61 7.33 16.94 -12.11
N LEU A 62 6.00 16.93 -12.00
CA LEU A 62 5.13 18.06 -12.32
C LEU A 62 4.76 18.86 -11.07
N PHE A 63 4.42 18.18 -9.97
CA PHE A 63 3.97 18.82 -8.74
C PHE A 63 5.10 19.07 -7.72
N GLY A 64 6.30 18.53 -7.97
CA GLY A 64 7.45 18.73 -7.08
C GLY A 64 7.29 18.09 -5.70
N PHE A 65 6.38 17.12 -5.54
CA PHE A 65 6.24 16.41 -4.26
C PHE A 65 7.49 15.58 -3.95
N SER A 66 7.75 15.38 -2.66
CA SER A 66 8.80 14.49 -2.18
C SER A 66 8.49 13.03 -2.53
N GLY A 67 9.52 12.24 -2.83
CA GLY A 67 9.39 10.79 -3.03
C GLY A 67 8.82 10.05 -1.81
N HIS A 68 8.91 10.64 -0.62
CA HIS A 68 8.21 10.11 0.56
C HIS A 68 6.69 10.15 0.41
N ALA A 69 6.12 11.19 -0.18
CA ALA A 69 4.67 11.27 -0.38
C ALA A 69 4.18 10.13 -1.29
N GLY A 70 4.93 9.85 -2.36
CA GLY A 70 4.65 8.71 -3.23
C GLY A 70 4.80 7.37 -2.51
N THR A 71 5.87 7.21 -1.72
CA THR A 71 6.07 6.00 -0.89
C THR A 71 4.94 5.81 0.12
N MET A 72 4.53 6.88 0.81
CA MET A 72 3.42 6.86 1.77
C MET A 72 2.13 6.38 1.08
N LEU A 73 1.79 6.92 -0.09
CA LEU A 73 0.63 6.46 -0.86
C LEU A 73 0.71 4.96 -1.19
N MET A 74 1.90 4.43 -1.48
CA MET A 74 2.07 2.98 -1.68
C MET A 74 1.78 2.16 -0.43
N PHE A 75 2.31 2.59 0.72
CA PHE A 75 2.07 1.94 1.99
C PHE A 75 0.60 1.95 2.41
N PHE A 76 -0.23 2.87 1.91
CA PHE A 76 -1.69 2.78 2.07
C PHE A 76 -2.33 1.86 1.04
N THR A 77 -2.03 2.06 -0.25
CA THR A 77 -2.74 1.39 -1.35
C THR A 77 -2.47 -0.13 -1.43
N ILE A 78 -1.22 -0.57 -1.25
CA ILE A 78 -0.86 -2.00 -1.40
C ILE A 78 -1.52 -2.87 -0.30
N PRO A 79 -1.41 -2.55 1.00
CA PRO A 79 -2.08 -3.33 2.05
C PRO A 79 -3.60 -3.39 1.86
N TYR A 80 -4.23 -2.32 1.36
CA TYR A 80 -5.67 -2.34 1.10
C TYR A 80 -6.10 -3.31 0.00
N VAL A 81 -5.23 -3.63 -0.97
CA VAL A 81 -5.50 -4.73 -1.91
C VAL A 81 -5.59 -6.06 -1.14
N GLY A 82 -4.65 -6.32 -0.22
CA GLY A 82 -4.68 -7.49 0.67
C GLY A 82 -5.93 -7.55 1.53
N ALA A 83 -6.33 -6.44 2.16
CA ALA A 83 -7.56 -6.36 2.94
C ALA A 83 -8.81 -6.65 2.09
N CYS A 84 -8.88 -6.12 0.86
CA CYS A 84 -9.97 -6.39 -0.07
C CYS A 84 -10.05 -7.88 -0.47
N LEU A 85 -8.91 -8.54 -0.67
CA LEU A 85 -8.85 -9.98 -0.92
C LEU A 85 -9.40 -10.77 0.27
N ILE A 86 -9.01 -10.43 1.49
CA ILE A 86 -9.52 -11.08 2.71
C ILE A 86 -11.03 -10.88 2.83
N TYR A 87 -11.55 -9.69 2.51
CA TYR A 87 -13.00 -9.45 2.50
C TYR A 87 -13.73 -10.31 1.47
N CYS A 88 -13.17 -10.50 0.28
CA CYS A 88 -13.72 -11.39 -0.73
C CYS A 88 -13.81 -12.83 -0.23
N VAL A 89 -12.73 -13.33 0.40
CA VAL A 89 -12.68 -14.69 0.96
C VAL A 89 -13.66 -14.84 2.13
N HIS A 90 -13.69 -13.86 3.04
CA HIS A 90 -14.60 -13.86 4.17
C HIS A 90 -16.08 -13.85 3.74
N TYR A 91 -16.43 -13.07 2.73
CA TYR A 91 -17.78 -13.08 2.16
C TYR A 91 -18.15 -14.46 1.57
N LYS A 92 -17.24 -15.07 0.81
CA LYS A 92 -17.43 -16.43 0.27
C LYS A 92 -17.62 -17.44 1.39
N TYR A 93 -16.81 -17.37 2.44
CA TYR A 93 -16.90 -18.25 3.60
C TYR A 93 -18.28 -18.18 4.27
N ILE A 94 -18.77 -16.97 4.58
CA ILE A 94 -20.12 -16.78 5.17
C ILE A 94 -21.21 -17.32 4.25
N THR A 95 -21.09 -17.07 2.94
CA THR A 95 -22.06 -17.55 1.95
C THR A 95 -22.11 -19.08 1.91
N ILE A 96 -20.96 -19.75 1.91
CA ILE A 96 -20.88 -21.21 1.93
C ILE A 96 -21.49 -21.78 3.21
N LEU A 97 -21.17 -21.22 4.38
CA LEU A 97 -21.77 -21.63 5.65
C LEU A 97 -23.29 -21.56 5.63
N ALA A 98 -23.85 -20.49 5.07
CA ALA A 98 -25.29 -20.33 4.92
C ALA A 98 -25.89 -21.39 3.98
N MET A 99 -25.21 -21.72 2.87
CA MET A 99 -25.69 -22.75 1.91
C MET A 99 -25.70 -24.15 2.50
N ILE A 100 -24.74 -24.49 3.38
CA ILE A 100 -24.69 -25.81 4.04
C ILE A 100 -25.54 -25.87 5.32
N ASN A 101 -26.37 -24.85 5.60
CA ASN A 101 -27.18 -24.73 6.82
C ASN A 101 -26.39 -24.89 8.13
N HIS A 102 -25.11 -24.51 8.11
CA HIS A 102 -24.29 -24.48 9.32
C HIS A 102 -24.59 -23.21 10.13
N ARG A 103 -24.14 -23.15 11.39
CA ARG A 103 -24.36 -21.99 12.27
C ARG A 103 -23.94 -20.69 11.55
N PRO A 104 -24.88 -19.73 11.34
CA PRO A 104 -24.58 -18.49 10.64
C PRO A 104 -23.65 -17.61 11.48
N VAL A 105 -22.77 -16.89 10.81
CA VAL A 105 -21.95 -15.86 11.45
C VAL A 105 -22.84 -14.64 11.72
N SER A 106 -22.89 -14.20 12.97
CA SER A 106 -23.61 -12.97 13.33
C SER A 106 -23.08 -11.77 12.54
N ALA A 107 -23.99 -10.88 12.13
CA ALA A 107 -23.63 -9.64 11.43
C ALA A 107 -22.62 -8.81 12.23
N THR A 108 -22.73 -8.78 13.56
CA THR A 108 -21.78 -8.10 14.46
C THR A 108 -20.38 -8.69 14.37
N ASN A 109 -20.26 -10.02 14.37
CA ASN A 109 -18.95 -10.68 14.29
C ASN A 109 -18.31 -10.49 12.92
N ALA A 110 -19.11 -10.54 11.84
CA ALA A 110 -18.63 -10.25 10.50
C ALA A 110 -18.15 -8.79 10.37
N PHE A 111 -18.86 -7.85 10.99
CA PHE A 111 -18.47 -6.44 11.01
C PHE A 111 -17.18 -6.21 11.82
N LEU A 112 -17.08 -6.77 13.02
CA LEU A 112 -15.88 -6.71 13.87
C LEU A 112 -14.67 -7.31 13.17
N PHE A 113 -14.82 -8.45 12.50
CA PHE A 113 -13.77 -9.06 11.71
C PHE A 113 -13.26 -8.09 10.62
N ARG A 114 -14.17 -7.43 9.89
CA ARG A 114 -13.78 -6.48 8.84
C ARG A 114 -13.02 -5.28 9.38
N ILE A 115 -13.47 -4.72 10.51
CA ILE A 115 -12.76 -3.63 11.19
C ILE A 115 -11.37 -4.09 11.64
N ALA A 116 -11.27 -5.27 12.27
CA ALA A 116 -9.99 -5.79 12.73
C ALA A 116 -8.98 -5.93 11.57
N VAL A 117 -9.41 -6.50 10.44
CA VAL A 117 -8.58 -6.58 9.23
C VAL A 117 -8.20 -5.18 8.72
N PHE A 118 -9.14 -4.24 8.64
CA PHE A 118 -8.83 -2.87 8.21
C PHE A 118 -7.77 -2.21 9.08
N THR A 119 -7.92 -2.33 10.40
CA THR A 119 -6.99 -1.76 11.38
C THR A 119 -5.61 -2.40 11.26
N ILE A 120 -5.53 -3.73 11.22
CA ILE A 120 -4.24 -4.46 11.10
C ILE A 120 -3.47 -4.00 9.86
N PHE A 121 -4.12 -3.91 8.71
CA PHE A 121 -3.48 -3.51 7.46
C PHE A 121 -3.14 -2.01 7.40
N THR A 122 -3.74 -1.18 8.25
CA THR A 122 -3.44 0.27 8.32
C THR A 122 -2.23 0.59 9.21
N ILE A 123 -1.88 -0.29 10.16
CA ILE A 123 -0.77 -0.07 11.11
C ILE A 123 0.56 0.21 10.41
N PRO A 124 1.03 -0.62 9.44
CA PRO A 124 2.30 -0.35 8.75
C PRO A 124 2.31 1.00 8.02
N ALA A 125 1.18 1.41 7.45
CA ALA A 125 1.05 2.69 6.75
C ALA A 125 1.21 3.89 7.71
N ILE A 126 0.59 3.81 8.89
CA ILE A 126 0.74 4.83 9.94
C ILE A 126 2.18 4.88 10.41
N LEU A 127 2.82 3.74 10.69
CA LEU A 127 4.21 3.69 11.12
C LEU A 127 5.14 4.29 10.06
N HIS A 128 4.93 3.98 8.78
CA HIS A 128 5.70 4.56 7.69
C HIS A 128 5.54 6.09 7.58
N SER A 129 4.35 6.64 7.83
CA SER A 129 4.15 8.10 7.83
C SER A 129 5.03 8.83 8.87
N GLN A 130 5.37 8.17 9.97
CA GLN A 130 6.22 8.74 11.02
C GLN A 130 7.71 8.78 10.60
N LEU A 131 8.13 7.95 9.64
CA LEU A 131 9.49 7.95 9.07
C LEU A 131 9.78 9.20 8.23
N TYR A 132 8.80 10.07 7.99
CA TYR A 132 9.04 11.36 7.34
C TYR A 132 10.18 12.14 8.00
N ARG A 133 10.28 12.06 9.33
CA ARG A 133 11.33 12.72 10.13
C ARG A 133 12.74 12.21 9.85
N SER A 134 12.89 11.00 9.30
CA SER A 134 14.18 10.40 8.95
C SER A 134 14.71 10.84 7.59
N ILE A 135 13.95 11.63 6.81
CA ILE A 135 14.35 12.06 5.48
C ILE A 135 15.41 13.16 5.53
N ASP A 136 15.30 14.09 6.49
CA ASP A 136 16.21 15.23 6.59
C ASP A 136 17.67 14.79 6.79
N GLY A 137 17.89 13.68 7.49
CA GLY A 137 19.21 13.06 7.66
C GLY A 137 19.65 12.16 6.50
N GLY A 138 18.75 11.81 5.58
CA GLY A 138 18.99 10.86 4.50
C GLY A 138 20.17 11.22 3.61
N PRO A 139 20.26 12.44 3.05
CA PRO A 139 21.38 12.85 2.21
C PRO A 139 22.74 12.79 2.93
N ALA A 140 22.78 13.18 4.21
CA ALA A 140 23.99 13.12 5.03
C ALA A 140 24.42 11.66 5.28
N PHE A 141 23.45 10.80 5.61
CA PHE A 141 23.67 9.36 5.77
C PHE A 141 24.23 8.73 4.49
N VAL A 142 23.68 9.06 3.32
CA VAL A 142 24.17 8.56 2.03
C VAL A 142 25.59 9.06 1.75
N LYS A 143 25.86 10.34 1.97
CA LYS A 143 27.21 10.91 1.75
C LYS A 143 28.28 10.23 2.63
N GLN A 144 27.92 9.85 3.85
CA GLN A 144 28.83 9.17 4.78
C GLN A 144 29.03 7.68 4.45
N ASN A 145 27.95 6.94 4.19
CA ASN A 145 27.97 5.49 4.08
C ASN A 145 28.09 4.97 2.63
N PHE A 146 27.62 5.77 1.66
CA PHE A 146 27.55 5.43 0.24
C PHE A 146 28.00 6.60 -0.65
N PRO A 147 29.25 7.09 -0.50
CA PRO A 147 29.71 8.31 -1.17
C PRO A 147 29.66 8.23 -2.70
N THR A 148 29.73 7.03 -3.28
CA THR A 148 29.60 6.81 -4.74
C THR A 148 28.20 7.14 -5.28
N LEU A 149 27.19 7.20 -4.41
CA LEU A 149 25.79 7.51 -4.76
C LEU A 149 25.38 8.93 -4.35
N SER A 150 26.25 9.71 -3.70
CA SER A 150 25.89 11.03 -3.17
C SER A 150 25.47 12.02 -4.25
N TYR A 151 26.03 11.90 -5.46
CA TYR A 151 25.70 12.77 -6.60
C TYR A 151 24.20 12.76 -6.96
N LEU A 152 23.50 11.64 -6.69
CA LEU A 152 22.05 11.53 -6.92
C LEU A 152 21.23 12.43 -6.00
N PHE A 153 21.78 12.78 -4.83
CA PHE A 153 21.14 13.62 -3.83
C PHE A 153 21.59 15.08 -3.92
N GLU A 154 22.70 15.35 -4.59
CA GLU A 154 23.24 16.70 -4.81
C GLU A 154 22.56 17.39 -5.99
N ASP A 155 22.21 16.65 -7.04
CA ASP A 155 21.48 17.20 -8.19
C ASP A 155 19.95 17.01 -8.03
N PRO A 156 19.17 18.12 -7.86
CA PRO A 156 17.72 18.04 -7.66
C PRO A 156 16.97 17.43 -8.86
N LYS A 157 17.59 17.34 -10.03
CA LYS A 157 17.02 16.70 -11.23
C LYS A 157 16.67 15.23 -10.98
N TYR A 158 17.43 14.53 -10.16
CA TYR A 158 17.21 13.10 -9.88
C TYR A 158 16.09 12.84 -8.87
N ARG A 159 15.69 13.87 -8.10
CA ARG A 159 14.62 13.78 -7.10
C ARG A 159 14.78 12.58 -6.17
N ALA A 160 16.02 12.35 -5.74
CA ALA A 160 16.37 11.27 -4.84
C ALA A 160 15.85 11.56 -3.43
N PHE A 161 15.44 10.51 -2.73
CA PHE A 161 15.12 10.54 -1.31
C PHE A 161 15.73 9.31 -0.64
N ALA A 162 16.12 9.46 0.62
CA ALA A 162 16.67 8.39 1.44
C ALA A 162 16.24 8.60 2.88
N TYR A 163 16.19 7.50 3.62
CA TYR A 163 15.88 7.52 5.04
C TYR A 163 17.14 7.21 5.83
N ASP A 164 17.43 8.03 6.84
CA ASP A 164 18.35 7.61 7.89
C ASP A 164 17.58 6.76 8.92
N LEU A 165 17.66 5.45 8.75
CA LEU A 165 17.00 4.47 9.61
C LEU A 165 17.63 4.37 11.01
N THR A 166 18.81 4.98 11.22
CA THR A 166 19.50 5.00 12.51
C THR A 166 18.94 6.06 13.47
N LEU A 167 18.26 7.08 12.95
CA LEU A 167 17.65 8.13 13.77
C LEU A 167 16.47 7.62 14.60
N GLN A 168 15.73 6.63 14.10
CA GLN A 168 14.53 6.08 14.76
C GLN A 168 14.49 4.55 14.65
N PRO A 169 15.43 3.83 15.29
CA PRO A 169 15.56 2.39 15.12
C PRO A 169 14.33 1.63 15.64
N HIS A 170 13.70 2.12 16.71
CA HIS A 170 12.47 1.54 17.25
C HIS A 170 11.31 1.56 16.23
N LEU A 171 11.19 2.64 15.45
CA LEU A 171 10.15 2.79 14.44
C LEU A 171 10.43 1.88 13.24
N THR A 172 11.69 1.81 12.81
CA THR A 172 12.12 0.89 11.74
C THR A 172 11.85 -0.56 12.12
N ILE A 173 12.21 -0.98 13.34
CA ILE A 173 11.95 -2.34 13.84
C ILE A 173 10.44 -2.60 13.87
N ALA A 174 9.64 -1.68 14.42
CA ALA A 174 8.19 -1.82 14.46
C ALA A 174 7.58 -1.93 13.06
N LEU A 175 8.04 -1.12 12.10
CA LEU A 175 7.57 -1.18 10.72
C LEU A 175 7.92 -2.53 10.07
N VAL A 176 9.16 -3.00 10.22
CA VAL A 176 9.58 -4.29 9.67
C VAL A 176 8.79 -5.44 10.29
N SER A 177 8.65 -5.47 11.61
CA SER A 177 7.88 -6.51 12.31
C SER A 177 6.41 -6.52 11.92
N THR A 178 5.76 -5.35 11.82
CA THR A 178 4.35 -5.27 11.42
C THR A 178 4.15 -5.59 9.95
N THR A 179 5.07 -5.20 9.08
CA THR A 179 5.02 -5.56 7.65
C THR A 179 5.20 -7.07 7.44
N LEU A 180 6.14 -7.70 8.16
CA LEU A 180 6.34 -9.16 8.15
C LEU A 180 5.13 -9.93 8.71
N PHE A 181 4.42 -9.37 9.69
CA PHE A 181 3.21 -10.01 10.23
C PHE A 181 2.04 -9.98 9.23
N VAL A 182 1.99 -8.96 8.37
CA VAL A 182 0.91 -8.76 7.40
C VAL A 182 1.20 -9.42 6.04
N SER A 183 2.47 -9.68 5.73
CA SER A 183 2.94 -10.31 4.48
C SER A 183 2.85 -11.82 4.54
#